data_AF-A0A849S004-F1
#
_entry.id   AF-A0A849S004-F1
#
_cell.length_a   1.000
_cell.length_b   1.000
_cell.length_c   1.000
_cell.angle_alpha   90.00
_cell.angle_beta   90.00
_cell.angle_gamma   90.00
#
_symmetry.space_group_name_H-M   'P 1'
#
loop_
_entity.id
_entity.type
_entity.pdbx_description
1 polymer ?
#
loop_
_entity_poly.entity_id
_entity_poly.type
_entity_poly.pdbx_seq_one_letter_code
_entity_poly.pdbx_strand_id
1 'polypeptide(L)'
;VLIGLILDTTWVKIGWLKFTSGWDSSELAPLWILILWAGFALTLNHSLAWLQSRLLLAAVLGGISSPLSYLAAERLGAVTLVSESGLWLVGLGLSWSLALPLLLWLAGYFNRHKQEEQADV
;
A
#
# COMPACT_ATOMS: atom_id res chain seq x y z
N VAL A 1 -0.38 -2.52 8.19
CA VAL A 1 0.86 -1.74 8.44
C VAL A 1 2.12 -2.50 8.05
N LEU A 2 2.43 -3.65 8.66
CA LEU A 2 3.69 -4.39 8.39
C LEU A 2 3.94 -4.71 6.90
N ILE A 3 2.93 -5.20 6.18
CA ILE A 3 3.02 -5.48 4.74
C ILE A 3 3.43 -4.22 3.96
N GLY A 4 2.86 -3.08 4.33
CA GLY A 4 3.17 -1.80 3.71
C GLY A 4 4.61 -1.34 3.95
N LEU A 5 5.10 -1.53 5.17
CA LEU A 5 6.48 -1.25 5.54
C LEU A 5 7.47 -2.09 4.71
N ILE A 6 7.17 -3.39 4.53
CA ILE A 6 7.97 -4.28 3.69
C ILE A 6 7.98 -3.81 2.23
N LEU A 7 6.82 -3.44 1.69
CA LEU A 7 6.71 -2.92 0.32
C LEU A 7 7.54 -1.65 0.14
N ASP A 8 7.34 -0.63 0.97
CA ASP A 8 8.06 0.64 0.86
C ASP A 8 9.57 0.47 1.03
N THR A 9 10.00 -0.36 1.99
CA THR A 9 11.43 -0.66 2.18
C THR A 9 12.02 -1.36 0.96
N THR A 10 11.26 -2.22 0.29
CA THR A 10 11.69 -2.91 -0.93
C THR A 10 11.93 -1.91 -2.05
N TRP A 11 11.04 -0.94 -2.24
CA TRP A 11 11.22 0.09 -3.28
C TRP A 11 12.39 1.03 -3.02
N VAL A 12 12.62 1.37 -1.75
CA VAL A 12 13.80 2.15 -1.34
C VAL A 12 15.08 1.38 -1.64
N LYS A 13 15.14 0.09 -1.28
CA LYS A 13 16.32 -0.76 -1.51
C LYS A 13 16.63 -1.01 -2.99
N ILE A 14 15.59 -1.15 -3.81
CA ILE A 14 15.75 -1.32 -5.27
C ILE A 14 16.10 0.03 -5.95
N GLY A 15 16.05 1.14 -5.21
CA GLY A 15 16.41 2.47 -5.71
C GLY A 15 15.34 3.08 -6.60
N TRP A 16 14.08 2.67 -6.46
CA TRP A 16 12.96 3.25 -7.22
C TRP A 16 12.36 4.46 -6.54
N LEU A 17 12.39 4.49 -5.21
CA LEU A 17 11.79 5.52 -4.38
C LEU A 17 12.80 6.05 -3.38
N LYS A 18 12.87 7.37 -3.26
CA LYS A 18 13.54 8.04 -2.14
C LYS A 18 12.52 8.91 -1.43
N PHE A 19 12.32 8.68 -0.13
CA PHE A 19 11.42 9.52 0.66
C PHE A 19 12.09 10.84 1.01
N THR A 20 11.33 11.92 0.96
CA THR A 20 11.72 13.19 1.55
C THR A 20 11.52 13.07 3.07
N SER A 21 12.60 12.85 3.81
CA SER A 21 12.62 12.91 5.27
C SER A 21 13.47 14.08 5.74
N GLY A 22 13.01 14.81 6.75
CA GLY A 22 13.81 15.87 7.42
C GLY A 22 14.99 15.33 8.23
N TRP A 23 15.19 14.01 8.26
CA TRP A 23 16.34 13.32 8.84
C TRP A 23 17.09 12.56 7.74
N ASP A 24 18.42 12.69 7.74
CA ASP A 24 19.37 12.12 6.76
C ASP A 24 19.44 10.58 6.74
N SER A 25 18.71 9.88 7.61
CA SER A 25 18.71 8.41 7.64
C SER A 25 17.85 7.84 6.49
N SER A 26 18.46 7.76 5.32
CA SER A 26 17.92 7.30 4.03
C SER A 26 17.49 5.81 3.97
N GLU A 27 17.56 5.04 5.05
CA GLU A 27 17.39 3.57 5.00
C GLU A 27 16.03 3.08 5.51
N LEU A 28 15.27 3.91 6.23
CA LEU A 28 14.01 3.51 6.84
C LEU A 28 12.85 4.39 6.37
N ALA A 29 11.71 3.74 6.17
CA ALA A 29 10.42 4.36 5.93
C ALA A 29 10.12 5.41 7.02
N PRO A 30 9.83 6.69 6.66
CA PRO A 30 9.54 7.73 7.65
C PRO A 30 8.31 7.42 8.50
N LEU A 31 8.25 7.95 9.73
CA LEU A 31 7.11 7.73 10.64
C LEU A 31 5.75 8.08 10.01
N TRP A 32 5.70 9.11 9.16
CA TRP A 32 4.47 9.52 8.48
C TRP A 32 3.92 8.46 7.52
N ILE A 33 4.77 7.61 6.92
CA ILE A 33 4.29 6.52 6.05
C ILE A 33 3.59 5.45 6.89
N LEU A 34 4.04 5.21 8.12
CA LEU A 34 3.39 4.26 9.04
C LEU A 34 1.99 4.71 9.41
N ILE A 35 1.82 6.02 9.64
CA ILE A 35 0.51 6.63 9.89
C ILE A 35 -0.40 6.49 8.67
N LEU A 36 0.12 6.75 7.46
CA LEU A 36 -0.63 6.54 6.23
C LEU A 36 -1.05 5.08 6.04
N TRP A 37 -0.15 4.12 6.32
CA TRP A 37 -0.49 2.70 6.27
C TRP A 37 -1.50 2.27 7.32
N ALA A 38 -1.49 2.88 8.50
CA ALA A 38 -2.51 2.64 9.52
C ALA A 38 -3.87 3.19 9.05
N GLY A 39 -3.91 4.42 8.54
CA GLY A 39 -5.12 5.02 7.98
C GLY A 39 -5.67 4.21 6.80
N PHE A 40 -4.80 3.75 5.90
CA PHE A 40 -5.19 2.88 4.79
C PHE A 40 -5.78 1.55 5.28
N ALA A 41 -5.20 0.93 6.32
CA ALA A 41 -5.76 -0.31 6.87
C ALA A 41 -7.18 -0.12 7.43
N LEU A 42 -7.52 1.06 7.95
CA LEU A 42 -8.89 1.38 8.38
C LEU A 42 -9.86 1.46 7.19
N THR A 43 -9.43 2.00 6.04
CA THR A 43 -10.31 2.11 4.87
C THR A 43 -10.68 0.75 4.30
N LEU A 44 -9.80 -0.25 4.38
CA LEU A 44 -10.06 -1.63 3.94
C LEU A 44 -11.29 -2.26 4.59
N ASN A 45 -11.58 -1.90 5.85
CA ASN A 45 -12.65 -2.49 6.65
C ASN A 45 -13.98 -1.73 6.56
N HIS A 46 -13.97 -0.47 6.12
CA HIS A 46 -15.17 0.35 5.99
C HIS A 46 -15.40 0.80 4.55
N SER A 47 -14.68 1.82 4.07
CA SER A 47 -14.90 2.44 2.76
C SER A 47 -14.62 1.49 1.58
N LEU A 48 -13.68 0.55 1.74
CA LEU A 48 -13.34 -0.45 0.73
C LEU A 48 -13.88 -1.85 1.07
N ALA A 49 -14.73 -2.00 2.09
CA ALA A 49 -15.25 -3.30 2.50
C ALA A 49 -15.99 -4.02 1.36
N TRP A 50 -16.71 -3.27 0.52
CA TRP A 50 -17.41 -3.80 -0.65
C TRP A 50 -16.44 -4.45 -1.67
N LEU A 51 -15.20 -3.96 -1.75
CA LEU A 51 -14.18 -4.44 -2.67
C LEU A 51 -13.59 -5.79 -2.23
N GLN A 52 -13.76 -6.18 -0.97
CA GLN A 52 -13.37 -7.51 -0.47
C GLN A 52 -14.10 -8.65 -1.19
N SER A 53 -15.31 -8.39 -1.72
CA SER A 53 -16.07 -9.34 -2.54
C SER A 53 -15.66 -9.37 -4.02
N ARG A 54 -14.81 -8.43 -4.46
CA ARG A 54 -14.45 -8.20 -5.88
C ARG A 54 -12.93 -8.06 -6.04
N LEU A 55 -12.18 -9.08 -5.64
CA LEU A 55 -10.71 -9.05 -5.62
C LEU A 55 -10.08 -8.77 -7.00
N LEU A 56 -10.69 -9.22 -8.10
CA LEU A 56 -10.21 -8.89 -9.45
C LEU A 56 -10.30 -7.39 -9.75
N LEU A 57 -11.40 -6.74 -9.35
CA LEU A 57 -11.53 -5.29 -9.48
C LEU A 57 -10.51 -4.59 -8.60
N ALA A 58 -10.25 -5.11 -7.40
CA ALA A 58 -9.19 -4.61 -6.52
C ALA A 58 -7.81 -4.71 -7.16
N ALA A 59 -7.52 -5.80 -7.87
CA ALA A 59 -6.25 -5.98 -8.56
C ALA A 59 -6.05 -4.93 -9.66
N VAL A 60 -7.09 -4.66 -10.46
CA VAL A 60 -7.03 -3.65 -11.53
C VAL A 60 -6.90 -2.25 -10.93
N LEU A 61 -7.73 -1.92 -9.94
CA LEU A 61 -7.69 -0.61 -9.27
C LEU A 61 -6.34 -0.40 -8.57
N GLY A 62 -5.84 -1.39 -7.84
CA GLY A 62 -4.54 -1.32 -7.17
C GLY A 62 -3.40 -1.09 -8.16
N GLY A 63 -3.41 -1.79 -9.30
CA GLY A 63 -2.39 -1.65 -10.32
C GLY A 63 -2.39 -0.30 -11.04
N ILE A 64 -3.53 0.37 -11.15
CA ILE A 64 -3.64 1.69 -11.80
C ILE A 64 -3.44 2.82 -10.77
N SER A 65 -4.13 2.73 -9.63
CA SER A 65 -4.11 3.75 -8.59
C SER A 65 -2.75 3.88 -7.92
N SER A 66 -1.97 2.79 -7.82
CA SER A 66 -0.65 2.84 -7.20
C SER A 66 0.34 3.73 -7.97
N PRO A 67 0.65 3.48 -9.26
CA PRO A 67 1.49 4.37 -10.06
C PRO A 67 1.04 5.83 -10.03
N LEU A 68 -0.27 6.08 -10.11
CA LEU A 68 -0.84 7.43 -10.04
C LEU A 68 -0.61 8.09 -8.68
N SER A 69 -0.73 7.34 -7.58
CA SER A 69 -0.48 7.84 -6.23
C SER A 69 0.98 8.18 -6.01
N TYR A 70 1.92 7.36 -6.51
CA TYR A 70 3.35 7.65 -6.39
C TYR A 70 3.78 8.82 -7.27
N LEU A 71 3.18 8.99 -8.45
CA LEU A 71 3.37 10.18 -9.28
C LEU A 71 2.82 11.44 -8.58
N ALA A 72 1.64 11.36 -7.96
CA ALA A 72 1.11 12.48 -7.17
C ALA A 72 2.02 12.81 -5.97
N ALA A 73 2.52 11.80 -5.27
CA ALA A 73 3.45 11.97 -4.16
C ALA A 73 4.76 12.65 -4.60
N GLU A 74 5.28 12.32 -5.79
CA GLU A 74 6.43 13.02 -6.38
C GLU A 74 6.11 14.49 -6.65
N ARG A 75 4.96 14.78 -7.26
CA ARG A 75 4.54 16.17 -7.55
C ARG A 75 4.29 17.01 -6.30
N LEU A 76 3.97 16.36 -5.19
CA LEU A 76 3.84 16.98 -3.87
C LEU A 76 5.19 17.12 -3.14
N GLY A 77 6.29 16.63 -3.72
CA GLY A 77 7.62 16.65 -3.12
C GLY A 77 7.83 15.66 -1.97
N ALA A 78 6.90 14.72 -1.76
CA ALA A 78 6.96 13.73 -0.68
C ALA A 78 7.94 12.59 -0.99
N VAL A 79 8.10 12.25 -2.27
CA VAL A 79 9.05 11.24 -2.76
C VAL A 79 9.78 11.73 -3.99
N THR A 80 10.94 11.16 -4.27
CA THR A 80 11.64 11.31 -5.56
C THR A 80 11.66 9.96 -6.25
N LEU A 81 11.19 9.90 -7.50
CA LEU A 81 11.27 8.72 -8.35
C LEU A 81 12.62 8.75 -9.08
N VAL A 82 13.47 7.76 -8.82
CA VAL A 82 14.90 7.83 -9.22
C VAL A 82 15.18 7.08 -10.54
N SER A 83 14.19 6.39 -11.11
CA SER A 83 14.39 5.50 -12.26
C SER A 83 14.02 6.14 -13.61
N GLU A 84 15.00 6.25 -14.52
CA GLU A 84 14.80 6.77 -15.89
C GLU A 84 14.10 5.80 -16.85
N SER A 85 14.02 4.51 -16.49
CA SER A 85 13.58 3.43 -17.39
C SER A 85 12.06 3.18 -17.43
N GLY A 86 11.29 3.82 -16.55
CA GLY A 86 9.85 3.56 -16.40
C GLY A 86 9.50 2.20 -15.79
N LEU A 87 10.49 1.35 -15.46
CA LEU A 87 10.28 0.04 -14.82
C LEU A 87 9.53 0.15 -13.49
N TRP A 88 9.66 1.28 -12.81
CA TRP A 88 8.94 1.56 -11.58
C TRP A 88 7.42 1.55 -11.77
N LEU A 89 6.90 2.02 -12.91
CA LEU A 89 5.46 2.00 -13.22
C LEU A 89 4.94 0.57 -13.25
N VAL A 90 5.65 -0.30 -13.97
CA VAL A 90 5.25 -1.69 -14.15
C VAL A 90 5.37 -2.46 -12.84
N GLY A 91 6.48 -2.30 -12.11
CA GLY A 91 6.66 -3.01 -10.85
C GLY A 91 5.74 -2.51 -9.73
N LEU A 92 5.47 -1.21 -9.63
CA LEU A 92 4.46 -0.68 -8.70
C LEU A 92 3.06 -1.16 -9.08
N GLY A 93 2.72 -1.15 -10.37
CA GLY A 93 1.42 -1.62 -10.85
C GLY A 93 1.23 -3.11 -10.55
N LEU A 94 2.18 -3.96 -10.92
CA LEU A 94 2.10 -5.42 -10.70
C LEU A 94 2.06 -5.78 -9.22
N SER A 95 2.96 -5.18 -8.42
CA SER A 95 3.03 -5.46 -6.98
C SER A 95 1.73 -5.08 -6.27
N TRP A 96 1.18 -3.89 -6.56
CA TRP A 96 -0.07 -3.45 -5.95
C TRP A 96 -1.31 -4.16 -6.50
N SER A 97 -1.25 -4.65 -7.74
CA SER A 97 -2.28 -5.53 -8.30
C SER A 97 -2.41 -6.82 -7.50
N LEU A 98 -1.34 -7.28 -6.85
CA LEU A 98 -1.36 -8.43 -5.94
C LEU A 98 -1.57 -8.02 -4.47
N ALA A 99 -0.92 -6.95 -4.01
CA ALA A 99 -0.96 -6.55 -2.62
C ALA A 99 -2.35 -6.07 -2.17
N LEU A 100 -3.05 -5.28 -2.98
CA LEU A 100 -4.37 -4.76 -2.62
C LEU A 100 -5.42 -5.87 -2.42
N PRO A 101 -5.64 -6.81 -3.36
CA PRO A 101 -6.57 -7.91 -3.13
C PRO A 101 -6.15 -8.80 -1.96
N LEU A 102 -4.84 -9.03 -1.75
CA LEU A 102 -4.35 -9.79 -0.59
C LEU A 102 -4.69 -9.10 0.73
N LEU A 103 -4.50 -7.77 0.82
CA LEU A 103 -4.85 -6.99 1.99
C LEU A 103 -6.36 -6.99 2.27
N LEU A 104 -7.18 -6.87 1.23
CA LEU A 104 -8.64 -6.92 1.34
C LEU A 104 -9.13 -8.31 1.76
N TRP A 105 -8.55 -9.37 1.19
CA TRP A 105 -8.86 -10.74 1.58
C TRP A 105 -8.52 -10.99 3.05
N LEU A 106 -7.33 -10.55 3.50
CA LEU A 106 -6.90 -10.69 4.88
C LEU A 106 -7.79 -9.89 5.84
N ALA A 107 -8.18 -8.67 5.46
CA ALA A 107 -9.13 -7.86 6.23
C ALA A 107 -10.50 -8.55 6.36
N GLY A 108 -11.01 -9.12 5.27
CA GLY A 108 -12.26 -9.89 5.28
C GLY A 108 -12.18 -11.16 6.12
N TYR A 109 -11.04 -11.87 6.09
CA TYR A 109 -10.79 -13.04 6.92
C TYR A 109 -10.85 -12.71 8.41
N PHE A 110 -10.15 -11.67 8.86
CA PHE A 110 -10.16 -11.27 10.27
C PHE A 110 -11.51 -10.75 10.75
N ASN A 111 -12.25 -10.03 9.91
CA ASN A 111 -13.58 -9.55 10.28
C ASN A 111 -14.59 -10.69 10.49
N ARG A 112 -14.50 -11.77 9.70
CA ARG A 112 -15.37 -12.94 9.86
C ARG A 112 -15.11 -13.66 11.19
N HIS A 113 -13.85 -13.90 11.54
CA HIS A 113 -13.51 -14.52 12.82
C HIS A 113 -13.94 -13.68 14.02
N LYS A 114 -13.82 -12.35 13.94
CA LYS A 114 -14.29 -11.48 15.01
C LYS A 114 -15.82 -11.53 15.20
N GLN A 115 -16.58 -11.83 14.14
CA GLN A 115 -18.03 -11.99 14.23
C GLN A 115 -18.42 -13.36 14.79
N GLU A 116 -17.71 -14.42 14.42
CA GLU A 116 -17.90 -15.78 14.98
C GLU A 116 -17.64 -15.80 16.49
N GLU A 117 -16.52 -15.22 16.94
CA GLU A 117 -16.16 -15.14 18.36
C GLU A 117 -17.17 -14.32 19.19
N GLN A 118 -17.85 -13.35 18.58
CA GLN A 118 -18.91 -12.56 19.24
C GLN A 118 -20.27 -13.25 19.25
N ALA A 119 -20.52 -14.20 18.36
CA ALA A 119 -21.78 -14.95 18.32
C ALA A 119 -21.83 -16.09 19.34
N ASP A 120 -20.66 -16.54 19.81
CA ASP A 120 -20.50 -17.63 20.78
C ASP A 120 -20.48 -17.15 22.26
N VAL A 121 -20.62 -15.84 22.52
CA VAL A 121 -20.62 -15.21 23.87
C VAL A 121 -22.01 -14.71 24.24
#